data_AF-A1K1I3-F1
#
_entry.id   AF-A1K1I3-F1
#
_cell.length_a   1.000
_cell.length_b   1.000
_cell.length_c   1.000
_cell.angle_alpha   90.00
_cell.angle_beta   90.00
_cell.angle_gamma   90.00
#
_symmetry.space_group_name_H-M   'P 1'
#
loop_
_entity.id
_entity.type
_entity.pdbx_description
1 polymer ?
#
loop_
_entity_poly.entity_id
_entity_poly.type
_entity_poly.pdbx_seq_one_letter_code
_entity_poly.pdbx_strand_id
1 'polypeptide(L)'
;MPRATPTLRQRKIFALTRILGGLVAALYLGYVVVANLAAGAPFDRTLMFTAAVAAAGFGYAAWYLRDLQAVAREERAAANKE
;
A
#
# COMPACT_ATOMS: atom_id res chain seq x y z
N MET A 1 8.86 20.09 23.57
CA MET A 1 8.56 18.67 23.90
C MET A 1 9.45 17.80 23.01
N PRO A 2 10.25 16.87 23.56
CA PRO A 2 11.08 15.98 22.73
C PRO A 2 10.17 15.10 21.86
N ARG A 3 10.44 15.05 20.56
CA ARG A 3 9.65 14.27 19.59
C ARG A 3 10.04 12.80 19.72
N ALA A 4 9.16 11.98 20.30
CA ALA A 4 9.40 10.54 20.39
C ALA A 4 9.59 9.98 18.96
N THR A 5 10.78 9.45 18.69
CA THR A 5 11.07 8.84 17.38
C THR A 5 10.50 7.41 17.40
N PRO A 6 9.63 7.04 16.44
CA PRO A 6 9.00 5.73 16.44
C PRO A 6 10.05 4.62 16.32
N THR A 7 9.86 3.53 17.07
CA THR A 7 10.80 2.39 17.08
C THR A 7 10.78 1.63 15.75
N LEU A 8 11.84 0.87 15.45
CA LEU A 8 11.94 0.03 14.24
C LEU A 8 10.71 -0.89 14.08
N ARG A 9 10.30 -1.54 15.18
CA ARG A 9 9.12 -2.42 15.21
C ARG A 9 7.83 -1.66 14.90
N GLN A 10 7.66 -0.45 15.42
CA GLN A 10 6.49 0.40 15.12
C GLN A 10 6.46 0.83 13.66
N ARG A 11 7.60 1.27 13.09
CA ARG A 11 7.73 1.61 11.67
C ARG A 11 7.35 0.42 10.77
N LYS A 12 7.82 -0.78 11.11
CA LYS A 12 7.52 -2.02 10.38
C LYS A 12 6.04 -2.37 10.38
N ILE A 13 5.40 -2.40 11.56
CA ILE A 13 3.97 -2.69 11.70
C ILE A 13 3.14 -1.67 10.92
N PHE A 14 3.50 -0.39 11.05
CA PHE A 14 2.78 0.69 10.39
C PHE A 14 2.88 0.63 8.86
N ALA A 15 4.06 0.30 8.32
CA ALA A 15 4.23 0.06 6.90
C ALA A 15 3.40 -1.15 6.44
N LEU A 16 3.45 -2.27 7.15
CA LEU A 16 2.68 -3.48 6.81
C LEU A 16 1.17 -3.23 6.78
N THR A 17 0.61 -2.57 7.79
CA THR A 17 -0.83 -2.27 7.84
C THR A 17 -1.27 -1.46 6.63
N ARG A 18 -0.44 -0.51 6.19
CA ARG A 18 -0.75 0.34 5.03
C ARG A 18 -0.60 -0.37 3.70
N ILE A 19 0.40 -1.22 3.56
CA ILE A 19 0.57 -2.08 2.39
C ILE A 19 -0.67 -2.96 2.24
N LEU A 20 -1.09 -3.62 3.30
CA LEU A 20 -2.27 -4.49 3.30
C LEU A 20 -3.54 -3.70 2.99
N GLY A 21 -3.76 -2.55 3.65
CA GLY A 21 -4.92 -1.71 3.39
C GLY A 21 -4.98 -1.20 1.95
N GLY A 22 -3.88 -0.68 1.43
CA GLY A 22 -3.78 -0.21 0.04
C GLY A 22 -3.98 -1.32 -0.98
N LEU A 23 -3.40 -2.50 -0.72
CA LEU A 23 -3.51 -3.66 -1.60
C LEU A 23 -4.95 -4.20 -1.64
N VAL A 24 -5.60 -4.38 -0.49
CA VAL A 24 -6.99 -4.86 -0.42
C VAL A 24 -7.93 -3.88 -1.12
N ALA A 25 -7.77 -2.58 -0.89
CA ALA A 25 -8.57 -1.56 -1.57
C ALA A 25 -8.36 -1.59 -3.09
N ALA A 26 -7.10 -1.70 -3.54
CA ALA A 26 -6.77 -1.75 -4.95
C ALA A 26 -7.34 -3.00 -5.64
N LEU A 27 -7.25 -4.17 -4.99
CA LEU A 27 -7.81 -5.42 -5.49
C LEU A 27 -9.34 -5.36 -5.58
N TYR A 28 -10.00 -4.86 -4.54
CA TYR A 28 -11.46 -4.74 -4.52
C TYR A 28 -11.97 -3.78 -5.61
N LEU A 29 -11.39 -2.58 -5.70
CA LEU A 29 -11.78 -1.60 -6.72
C LEU A 29 -11.42 -2.07 -8.13
N GLY A 30 -10.28 -2.74 -8.30
CA GLY A 30 -9.92 -3.37 -9.56
C GLY A 30 -10.92 -4.44 -9.99
N TYR A 31 -11.36 -5.29 -9.04
CA TYR A 31 -12.43 -6.25 -9.29
C TYR A 31 -13.72 -5.57 -9.71
N VAL A 32 -14.16 -4.51 -9.00
CA VAL A 32 -15.36 -3.75 -9.35
C VAL A 32 -15.28 -3.21 -10.79
N VAL A 33 -14.12 -2.65 -11.18
CA VAL A 33 -13.91 -2.14 -12.54
C VAL A 33 -14.04 -3.26 -13.57
N VAL A 34 -13.32 -4.36 -13.39
CA VAL A 34 -13.33 -5.49 -14.32
C VAL A 34 -14.71 -6.13 -14.41
N ALA A 35 -15.39 -6.32 -13.28
CA ALA A 35 -16.73 -6.92 -13.23
C ALA A 35 -17.77 -6.05 -13.94
N ASN A 36 -17.74 -4.73 -13.76
CA ASN A 36 -18.66 -3.82 -14.46
C ASN A 36 -18.41 -3.79 -15.97
N LEU A 37 -17.14 -3.74 -16.39
CA LEU A 37 -16.77 -3.84 -17.82
C LEU A 37 -17.23 -5.19 -18.42
N ALA A 38 -17.03 -6.30 -17.71
CA ALA A 38 -17.48 -7.62 -18.14
C ALA A 38 -19.02 -7.72 -18.23
N ALA A 39 -19.75 -6.97 -17.41
CA ALA A 39 -21.20 -6.85 -17.47
C ALA A 39 -21.70 -5.91 -18.60
N GLY A 40 -20.81 -5.34 -19.40
CA GLY A 40 -21.14 -4.44 -20.50
C GLY A 40 -21.40 -2.99 -20.08
N ALA A 41 -21.05 -2.61 -18.84
CA ALA A 41 -21.16 -1.22 -18.41
C ALA A 41 -20.17 -0.33 -19.18
N PRO A 42 -20.56 0.91 -19.53
CA PRO A 42 -19.67 1.85 -20.17
C PRO A 42 -18.55 2.28 -19.21
N PHE A 43 -17.35 2.51 -19.76
CA PHE A 43 -16.22 3.05 -19.00
C PHE A 43 -16.37 4.57 -18.81
N ASP A 44 -17.37 4.96 -18.03
CA ASP A 44 -17.75 6.34 -17.77
C ASP A 44 -16.86 7.01 -16.71
N ARG A 45 -17.17 8.26 -16.36
CA ARG A 45 -16.39 9.04 -15.36
C ARG A 45 -16.34 8.35 -14.00
N THR A 46 -17.40 7.65 -13.60
CA THR A 46 -17.46 6.96 -12.30
C THR A 46 -16.50 5.79 -12.32
N LEU A 47 -16.57 4.95 -13.36
CA LEU A 47 -15.72 3.76 -13.48
C LEU A 47 -14.24 4.13 -13.71
N MET A 48 -13.97 5.21 -14.45
CA MET A 48 -12.64 5.79 -14.59
C MET A 48 -12.08 6.27 -13.26
N PHE A 49 -12.88 6.95 -12.43
CA PHE A 49 -12.48 7.37 -11.10
C PHE A 49 -12.17 6.15 -10.22
N THR A 50 -13.02 5.13 -10.23
CA THR A 50 -12.77 3.87 -9.50
C THR A 50 -11.45 3.22 -9.93
N ALA A 51 -11.16 3.17 -11.23
CA ALA A 51 -9.90 2.65 -11.77
C ALA A 51 -8.69 3.48 -11.33
N ALA A 52 -8.82 4.82 -11.32
CA ALA A 52 -7.78 5.71 -10.83
C ALA A 52 -7.49 5.50 -9.34
N VAL A 53 -8.52 5.33 -8.51
CA VAL A 53 -8.37 5.04 -7.07
C VAL A 53 -7.74 3.65 -6.86
N ALA A 54 -8.12 2.65 -7.66
CA ALA A 54 -7.48 1.33 -7.63
C ALA A 54 -5.97 1.42 -7.93
N ALA A 55 -5.60 2.16 -8.99
CA ALA A 55 -4.21 2.41 -9.35
C ALA A 55 -3.45 3.17 -8.24
N ALA A 56 -4.08 4.17 -7.62
CA ALA A 56 -3.52 4.88 -6.48
C ALA A 56 -3.29 3.97 -5.27
N GLY A 57 -4.21 3.02 -5.00
CA GLY A 57 -4.05 2.01 -3.96
C GLY A 57 -2.83 1.10 -4.18
N PHE A 58 -2.60 0.66 -5.43
CA PHE A 58 -1.38 -0.08 -5.78
C PHE A 58 -0.12 0.77 -5.62
N GLY A 59 -0.16 2.03 -6.06
CA GLY A 59 0.95 2.97 -5.88
C GLY A 59 1.28 3.21 -4.40
N TYR A 60 0.26 3.35 -3.57
CA TYR A 60 0.37 3.49 -2.12
C TYR A 60 1.02 2.26 -1.48
N ALA A 61 0.55 1.06 -1.81
CA ALA A 61 1.11 -0.18 -1.31
C ALA A 61 2.58 -0.36 -1.75
N ALA A 62 2.90 -0.07 -3.02
CA ALA A 62 4.26 -0.12 -3.54
C ALA A 62 5.20 0.89 -2.86
N TRP A 63 4.70 2.08 -2.53
CA TRP A 63 5.47 3.09 -1.81
C TRP A 63 5.86 2.61 -0.40
N TYR A 64 4.92 2.07 0.37
CA TYR A 64 5.22 1.55 1.71
C TYR A 64 6.04 0.26 1.70
N LEU A 65 6.01 -0.51 0.60
CA LEU A 65 6.91 -1.65 0.45
C LEU A 65 8.39 -1.21 0.42
N ARG A 66 8.69 -0.04 -0.16
CA ARG A 66 10.05 0.54 -0.14
C ARG A 66 10.48 0.90 1.28
N ASP A 67 9.58 1.48 2.08
CA ASP A 67 9.83 1.75 3.50
C ASP A 67 10.11 0.47 4.28
N LEU A 68 9.37 -0.60 4.02
CA LEU A 68 9.57 -1.90 4.66
C LEU A 68 10.95 -2.49 4.31
N GLN A 69 11.40 -2.34 3.06
CA GLN A 69 12.74 -2.76 2.64
C GLN A 69 13.84 -1.97 3.36
N ALA A 70 13.65 -0.66 3.57
CA ALA A 70 14.59 0.16 4.33
C ALA A 70 14.68 -0.32 5.80
N VAL A 71 13.55 -0.54 6.46
CA VAL A 71 13.51 -1.07 7.83
C VAL A 71 14.17 -2.45 7.92
N ALA A 72 13.94 -3.34 6.95
CA ALA A 72 14.57 -4.66 6.93
C ALA A 72 16.10 -4.59 6.75
N ARG A 73 16.63 -3.60 6.01
CA ARG A 73 18.07 -3.35 5.91
C ARG A 73 18.64 -2.83 7.22
N GLU A 74 17.94 -1.92 7.89
CA GLU A 74 18.30 -1.39 9.20
C GLU A 74 18.33 -2.51 10.26
N GLU A 75 17.32 -3.40 10.30
CA GLU A 75 17.28 -4.57 11.19
C GLU A 75 18.49 -5.50 10.96
N ARG A 76 18.87 -5.78 9.71
CA ARG A 76 20.04 -6.62 9.39
C ARG A 76 21.37 -5.95 9.75
N ALA A 77 21.49 -4.65 9.54
CA ALA A 77 22.70 -3.91 9.88
C ALA A 77 22.91 -3.82 11.40
N ALA A 78 21.83 -3.76 12.19
CA ALA A 78 21.91 -3.85 13.64
C ALA A 78 22.36 -5.24 14.10
N ALA A 79 21.80 -6.31 13.52
CA ALA A 79 22.14 -7.70 13.87
C ALA A 79 23.59 -8.10 13.51
N ASN A 80 24.19 -7.49 12.47
CA ASN A 80 25.59 -7.76 12.08
C ASN A 80 26.63 -6.96 12.89
N LYS A 81 26.20 -6.05 13.77
CA LYS A 81 27.09 -5.26 14.64
C LYS A 81 27.19 -5.83 16.06
N GLU A 82 26.36 -6.82 16.39
CA GLU A 82 26.47 -7.67 17.58
C GLU A 82 27.32 -8.91 17.26
#